data_AF-A0A2G9EIS3-F1
#
_entry.id   AF-A0A2G9EIS3-F1
#
_cell.length_a   1.000
_cell.length_b   1.000
_cell.length_c   1.000
_cell.angle_alpha   90.00
_cell.angle_beta   90.00
_cell.angle_gamma   90.00
#
_symmetry.space_group_name_H-M   'P 1'
#
loop_
_entity.id
_entity.type
_entity.pdbx_description
1 polymer ?
#
loop_
_entity_poly.entity_id
_entity_poly.type
_entity_poly.pdbx_seq_one_letter_code
_entity_poly.pdbx_strand_id
1 'polypeptide(L)'
;MNILILYKDNENKNIIKDSNNNNLYFFKQKEYSYKKIKNLKNEKDIQIILYIGKNNFLLNIYSSFLNIPVVYTENSKNTEDIEVLLQNKLAYKDRKDLPVLMYHRVIDDKNEIGFYDTYVTKENFEMQMKYLSENSYTSITFKDIQNGEYKRRFDKDKKYVIITFDDGYKDNLKNALPILKKYNMKMVLFLITSETYNKWDTDVENREKEKKFNLMTKEEVKELIASDLVEIGGHTTKHLDMPNVDLKTIEEDLNISNKIIEEITGYKPISFAYPWGRSTKESRDIVKKVGYKFAVSTEDGPACFSDDLFEIVRVGIYSDDDIEKFKLRISGKYPFIREKRNEMKAFRNKIRKFFGIKTKQ
;
A
#
# COMPACT_ATOMS: atom_id res chain seq x y z
N MET A 1 -8.34 -4.64 -15.49
CA MET A 1 -9.15 -5.85 -15.17
C MET A 1 -10.10 -6.23 -16.31
N ASN A 2 -10.46 -7.51 -16.44
CA ASN A 2 -11.49 -7.99 -17.38
C ASN A 2 -12.84 -8.21 -16.66
N ILE A 3 -13.83 -7.34 -16.93
CA ILE A 3 -15.12 -7.30 -16.23
C ILE A 3 -16.24 -7.75 -17.17
N LEU A 4 -17.03 -8.74 -16.76
CA LEU A 4 -18.29 -9.10 -17.41
C LEU A 4 -19.46 -8.35 -16.76
N ILE A 5 -20.09 -7.44 -17.50
CA ILE A 5 -21.23 -6.64 -17.06
C ILE A 5 -22.52 -7.31 -17.52
N LEU A 6 -23.32 -7.77 -16.57
CA LEU A 6 -24.66 -8.33 -16.77
C LEU A 6 -25.72 -7.24 -16.55
N TYR A 7 -26.29 -6.73 -17.64
CA TYR A 7 -27.22 -5.60 -17.63
C TYR A 7 -28.64 -5.97 -18.10
N LYS A 8 -29.65 -5.22 -17.62
CA LYS A 8 -31.06 -5.38 -18.04
C LYS A 8 -31.36 -4.69 -19.37
N ASP A 9 -31.23 -3.37 -19.42
CA ASP A 9 -31.59 -2.52 -20.57
C ASP A 9 -30.42 -1.64 -21.05
N ASN A 10 -30.51 -1.08 -22.27
CA ASN A 10 -29.41 -0.33 -22.91
C ASN A 10 -28.95 0.92 -22.12
N GLU A 11 -29.83 1.55 -21.33
CA GLU A 11 -29.46 2.68 -20.46
C GLU A 11 -28.36 2.31 -19.46
N ASN A 12 -28.35 1.06 -18.99
CA ASN A 12 -27.35 0.54 -18.06
C ASN A 12 -25.95 0.39 -18.67
N LYS A 13 -25.81 0.38 -20.01
CA LYS A 13 -24.50 0.29 -20.67
C LYS A 13 -23.69 1.58 -20.56
N ASN A 14 -24.36 2.73 -20.56
CA ASN A 14 -23.68 4.03 -20.56
C ASN A 14 -23.07 4.37 -19.20
N ILE A 15 -23.39 3.60 -18.16
CA ILE A 15 -23.09 3.94 -16.77
C ILE A 15 -21.65 3.54 -16.38
N ILE A 16 -20.99 2.74 -17.20
CA ILE A 16 -19.63 2.22 -16.91
C ILE A 16 -18.69 2.49 -18.09
N LYS A 17 -19.13 3.23 -19.11
CA LYS A 17 -18.29 3.52 -20.28
C LYS A 17 -16.98 4.25 -19.94
N ASP A 18 -16.94 4.93 -18.80
CA ASP A 18 -15.82 5.76 -18.36
C ASP A 18 -14.77 5.04 -17.49
N SER A 19 -14.78 3.70 -17.40
CA SER A 19 -13.68 2.98 -16.73
C SER A 19 -12.45 2.91 -17.64
N ASN A 20 -11.73 4.03 -17.79
CA ASN A 20 -10.57 4.19 -18.70
C ASN A 20 -9.42 3.18 -18.49
N ASN A 21 -9.50 2.30 -17.49
CA ASN A 21 -8.46 1.36 -17.10
C ASN A 21 -8.92 -0.12 -17.04
N ASN A 22 -10.12 -0.44 -17.53
CA ASN A 22 -10.67 -1.80 -17.52
C ASN A 22 -11.18 -2.27 -18.90
N ASN A 23 -11.09 -3.58 -19.15
CA ASN A 23 -11.69 -4.24 -20.30
C ASN A 23 -13.11 -4.67 -19.94
N LEU A 24 -14.10 -4.03 -20.57
CA LEU A 24 -15.52 -4.26 -20.28
C LEU A 24 -16.17 -5.15 -21.33
N TYR A 25 -16.85 -6.20 -20.86
CA TYR A 25 -17.61 -7.13 -21.70
C TYR A 25 -19.08 -7.07 -21.30
N PHE A 26 -19.95 -6.68 -22.22
CA PHE A 26 -21.37 -6.48 -21.93
C PHE A 26 -22.21 -7.68 -22.37
N PHE A 27 -23.04 -8.20 -21.47
CA PHE A 27 -23.93 -9.32 -21.75
C PHE A 27 -25.33 -9.13 -21.14
N LYS A 28 -26.40 -9.40 -21.90
CA LYS A 28 -27.77 -9.18 -21.43
C LYS A 28 -28.15 -10.20 -20.37
N GLN A 29 -28.83 -9.75 -19.31
CA GLN A 29 -29.28 -10.62 -18.22
C GLN A 29 -30.22 -11.74 -18.68
N LYS A 30 -31.06 -11.49 -19.69
CA LYS A 30 -31.99 -12.51 -20.22
C LYS A 30 -31.28 -13.63 -21.00
N GLU A 31 -30.02 -13.44 -21.35
CA GLU A 31 -29.35 -14.32 -22.32
C GLU A 31 -28.25 -15.17 -21.68
N TYR A 32 -27.84 -14.91 -20.41
CA TYR A 32 -26.69 -15.58 -19.83
C TYR A 32 -27.02 -17.01 -19.42
N SER A 33 -26.03 -17.89 -19.53
CA SER A 33 -26.10 -19.27 -19.04
C SER A 33 -24.72 -19.68 -18.54
N TYR A 34 -24.66 -20.75 -17.76
CA TYR A 34 -23.39 -21.30 -17.29
C TYR A 34 -22.38 -21.51 -18.44
N LYS A 35 -22.81 -22.13 -19.54
CA LYS A 35 -21.95 -22.40 -20.72
C LYS A 35 -21.42 -21.10 -21.33
N LYS A 36 -22.27 -20.07 -21.46
CA LYS A 36 -21.85 -18.78 -22.03
C LYS A 36 -20.86 -18.05 -21.13
N ILE A 37 -21.11 -18.00 -19.82
CA ILE A 37 -20.17 -17.37 -18.86
C ILE A 37 -18.85 -18.15 -18.86
N LYS A 38 -18.87 -19.49 -18.90
CA LYS A 38 -17.68 -20.33 -19.00
C LYS A 38 -16.86 -20.03 -20.26
N ASN A 39 -17.51 -19.91 -21.42
CA ASN A 39 -16.84 -19.57 -22.67
C ASN A 39 -16.21 -18.19 -22.60
N LEU A 40 -16.96 -17.16 -22.16
CA LEU A 40 -16.44 -15.81 -21.99
C LEU A 40 -15.25 -15.79 -21.01
N LYS A 41 -15.35 -16.51 -19.89
CA LYS A 41 -14.23 -16.65 -18.94
C LYS A 41 -12.99 -17.18 -19.63
N ASN A 42 -13.11 -18.23 -20.43
CA ASN A 42 -11.95 -18.84 -21.08
C ASN A 42 -11.39 -17.99 -22.23
N GLU A 43 -12.26 -17.35 -23.02
CA GLU A 43 -11.88 -16.57 -24.20
C GLU A 43 -11.36 -15.17 -23.84
N LYS A 44 -11.93 -14.54 -22.81
CA LYS A 44 -11.69 -13.14 -22.43
C LYS A 44 -11.04 -13.00 -21.06
N ASP A 45 -10.71 -14.12 -20.41
CA ASP A 45 -10.13 -14.18 -19.08
C ASP A 45 -10.91 -13.33 -18.07
N ILE A 46 -12.23 -13.51 -18.03
CA ILE A 46 -13.12 -12.74 -17.16
C ILE A 46 -12.73 -12.97 -15.70
N GLN A 47 -12.34 -11.89 -15.03
CA GLN A 47 -11.87 -11.89 -13.64
C GLN A 47 -12.99 -11.67 -12.65
N ILE A 48 -14.02 -10.90 -13.03
CA ILE A 48 -15.13 -10.51 -12.15
C ILE A 48 -16.38 -10.23 -12.95
N ILE A 49 -17.54 -10.49 -12.33
CA ILE A 49 -18.85 -10.18 -12.89
C ILE A 49 -19.45 -9.01 -12.12
N LEU A 50 -19.92 -8.00 -12.84
CA LEU A 50 -20.79 -6.97 -12.29
C LEU A 50 -22.23 -7.25 -12.73
N TYR A 51 -23.12 -7.47 -11.77
CA TYR A 51 -24.53 -7.70 -12.01
C TYR A 51 -25.37 -6.50 -11.59
N ILE A 52 -26.07 -5.89 -12.54
CA ILE A 52 -26.92 -4.71 -12.29
C ILE A 52 -28.31 -5.18 -11.87
N GLY A 53 -28.52 -5.32 -10.57
CA GLY A 53 -29.76 -5.74 -9.95
C GLY A 53 -29.54 -6.43 -8.61
N LYS A 54 -30.64 -7.00 -8.08
CA LYS A 54 -30.64 -7.77 -6.85
C LYS A 54 -29.86 -9.08 -6.98
N ASN A 55 -29.47 -9.62 -5.83
CA ASN A 55 -28.83 -10.94 -5.71
C ASN A 55 -29.57 -12.01 -6.55
N ASN A 56 -28.82 -12.79 -7.32
CA ASN A 56 -29.35 -13.83 -8.21
C ASN A 56 -28.79 -15.21 -7.84
N PHE A 57 -29.67 -16.10 -7.37
CA PHE A 57 -29.28 -17.43 -6.89
C PHE A 57 -28.57 -18.29 -7.96
N LEU A 58 -29.09 -18.33 -9.18
CA LEU A 58 -28.48 -19.09 -10.29
C LEU A 58 -27.10 -18.56 -10.64
N LEU A 59 -26.93 -17.23 -10.69
CA LEU A 59 -25.63 -16.62 -10.96
C LEU A 59 -24.60 -16.94 -9.87
N ASN A 60 -25.01 -16.97 -8.60
CA ASN A 60 -24.12 -17.38 -7.50
C ASN A 60 -23.64 -18.82 -7.67
N ILE A 61 -24.52 -19.74 -8.07
CA ILE A 61 -24.15 -21.13 -8.37
C ILE A 61 -23.11 -21.16 -9.50
N TYR A 62 -23.37 -20.45 -10.61
CA TYR A 62 -22.44 -20.42 -11.75
C TYR A 62 -21.09 -19.81 -11.36
N SER A 63 -21.12 -18.69 -10.66
CA SER A 63 -19.97 -17.98 -10.11
C SER A 63 -19.10 -18.90 -9.25
N SER A 64 -19.72 -19.68 -8.36
CA SER A 64 -19.02 -20.62 -7.48
C SER A 64 -18.31 -21.71 -8.29
N PHE A 65 -19.00 -22.35 -9.23
CA PHE A 65 -18.39 -23.40 -10.08
C PHE A 65 -17.29 -22.86 -10.99
N LEU A 66 -17.44 -21.63 -11.48
CA LEU A 66 -16.46 -20.99 -12.35
C LEU A 66 -15.35 -20.26 -11.57
N ASN A 67 -15.45 -20.16 -10.25
CA ASN A 67 -14.57 -19.35 -9.41
C ASN A 67 -14.42 -17.90 -9.94
N ILE A 68 -15.53 -17.26 -10.33
CA ILE A 68 -15.57 -15.86 -10.76
C ILE A 68 -16.39 -15.06 -9.75
N PRO A 69 -15.83 -14.09 -9.01
CA PRO A 69 -16.58 -13.30 -8.06
C PRO A 69 -17.67 -12.47 -8.76
N VAL A 70 -18.76 -12.21 -8.04
CA VAL A 70 -19.86 -11.35 -8.49
C VAL A 70 -20.01 -10.17 -7.55
N VAL A 71 -20.12 -8.98 -8.11
CA VAL A 71 -20.56 -7.75 -7.44
C VAL A 71 -21.97 -7.44 -7.91
N TYR A 72 -22.88 -7.27 -6.96
CA TYR A 72 -24.27 -6.88 -7.22
C TYR A 72 -24.41 -5.39 -6.92
N THR A 73 -25.05 -4.65 -7.82
CA THR A 73 -25.44 -3.26 -7.57
C THR A 73 -26.83 -2.97 -8.11
N GLU A 74 -27.67 -2.34 -7.27
CA GLU A 74 -29.00 -1.86 -7.70
C GLU A 74 -28.94 -0.43 -8.24
N ASN A 75 -27.90 0.32 -7.89
CA ASN A 75 -27.80 1.75 -8.18
C ASN A 75 -26.45 2.03 -8.84
N SER A 76 -26.53 2.54 -10.05
CA SER A 76 -25.39 2.67 -10.96
C SER A 76 -24.84 4.10 -10.99
N LYS A 77 -25.34 5.00 -10.14
CA LYS A 77 -25.08 6.45 -10.27
C LYS A 77 -23.63 6.89 -10.03
N ASN A 78 -22.77 6.08 -9.42
CA ASN A 78 -21.36 6.44 -9.18
C ASN A 78 -20.39 5.32 -9.61
N THR A 79 -19.61 5.58 -10.66
CA THR A 79 -18.60 4.67 -11.20
C THR A 79 -17.46 4.42 -10.21
N GLU A 80 -17.14 5.40 -9.37
CA GLU A 80 -16.04 5.30 -8.40
C GLU A 80 -16.34 4.25 -7.33
N ASP A 81 -17.58 4.24 -6.81
CA ASP A 81 -18.05 3.26 -5.83
C ASP A 81 -18.03 1.84 -6.42
N ILE A 82 -18.41 1.68 -7.70
CA ILE A 82 -18.41 0.39 -8.39
C ILE A 82 -16.97 -0.13 -8.56
N GLU A 83 -16.04 0.73 -8.98
CA GLU A 83 -14.63 0.34 -9.12
C GLU A 83 -14.05 -0.13 -7.79
N VAL A 84 -14.26 0.62 -6.70
CA VAL A 84 -13.81 0.21 -5.36
C VAL A 84 -14.38 -1.17 -4.99
N LEU A 85 -15.69 -1.38 -5.18
CA LEU A 85 -16.31 -2.68 -4.90
C LEU A 85 -15.71 -3.83 -5.71
N LEU A 86 -15.40 -3.61 -6.99
CA LEU A 86 -14.77 -4.62 -7.86
C LEU A 86 -13.36 -4.97 -7.37
N GLN A 87 -12.54 -3.95 -7.06
CA GLN A 87 -11.17 -4.14 -6.54
C GLN A 87 -11.19 -4.93 -5.23
N ASN A 88 -12.05 -4.51 -4.30
CA ASN A 88 -12.20 -5.16 -3.00
C ASN A 88 -12.61 -6.61 -3.17
N LYS A 89 -13.59 -6.88 -4.05
CA LYS A 89 -14.07 -8.25 -4.28
C LYS A 89 -12.97 -9.17 -4.81
N LEU A 90 -12.10 -8.68 -5.70
CA LEU A 90 -10.94 -9.45 -6.18
C LEU A 90 -9.93 -9.69 -5.06
N ALA A 91 -9.53 -8.63 -4.35
CA ALA A 91 -8.52 -8.71 -3.30
C ALA A 91 -8.92 -9.69 -2.18
N TYR A 92 -10.17 -9.59 -1.70
CA TYR A 92 -10.69 -10.42 -0.62
C TYR A 92 -10.96 -11.87 -1.05
N LYS A 93 -11.32 -12.11 -2.32
CA LYS A 93 -11.50 -13.46 -2.85
C LYS A 93 -10.19 -14.24 -2.78
N ASP A 94 -9.11 -13.65 -3.28
CA ASP A 94 -7.81 -14.31 -3.36
C ASP A 94 -6.95 -14.08 -2.10
N ARG A 95 -7.43 -13.23 -1.17
CA ARG A 95 -6.72 -12.74 0.02
C ARG A 95 -5.30 -12.29 -0.32
N LYS A 96 -5.20 -11.50 -1.38
CA LYS A 96 -3.95 -11.03 -1.95
C LYS A 96 -4.15 -9.65 -2.56
N ASP A 97 -3.21 -8.74 -2.29
CA ASP A 97 -3.21 -7.39 -2.86
C ASP A 97 -1.76 -6.91 -3.17
N LEU A 98 -1.60 -5.68 -3.66
CA LEU A 98 -0.32 -5.02 -3.95
C LEU A 98 0.53 -4.90 -2.67
N PRO A 99 1.68 -5.58 -2.58
CA PRO A 99 2.58 -5.42 -1.44
C PRO A 99 3.22 -4.03 -1.44
N VAL A 100 3.11 -3.33 -0.31
CA VAL A 100 3.83 -2.08 -0.02
C VAL A 100 4.84 -2.40 1.08
N LEU A 101 6.11 -2.45 0.73
CA LEU A 101 7.20 -2.83 1.64
C LEU A 101 7.70 -1.60 2.39
N MET A 102 8.02 -1.76 3.67
CA MET A 102 8.60 -0.71 4.50
C MET A 102 10.00 -1.12 4.96
N TYR A 103 10.98 -0.39 4.46
CA TYR A 103 12.38 -0.40 4.92
C TYR A 103 12.68 0.90 5.65
N HIS A 104 13.80 0.94 6.37
CA HIS A 104 14.34 2.18 6.95
C HIS A 104 15.82 2.30 6.61
N ARG A 105 16.64 1.36 7.10
CA ARG A 105 18.11 1.38 6.96
C ARG A 105 18.63 0.24 6.07
N VAL A 106 19.67 0.50 5.28
CA VAL A 106 20.46 -0.53 4.56
C VAL A 106 21.93 -0.43 4.95
N ILE A 107 22.34 -1.23 5.93
CA ILE A 107 23.64 -1.08 6.59
C ILE A 107 24.76 -1.84 5.87
N ASP A 108 26.00 -1.35 5.96
CA ASP A 108 27.15 -2.01 5.37
C ASP A 108 27.52 -3.29 6.13
N ASP A 109 27.60 -3.22 7.47
CA ASP A 109 27.98 -4.34 8.31
C ASP A 109 27.37 -4.26 9.72
N LYS A 110 27.62 -5.30 10.53
CA LYS A 110 27.03 -5.47 11.86
C LYS A 110 27.44 -4.40 12.88
N ASN A 111 28.48 -3.61 12.64
CA ASN A 111 28.89 -2.54 13.55
C ASN A 111 27.94 -1.32 13.49
N GLU A 112 27.11 -1.24 12.46
CA GLU A 112 26.09 -0.20 12.29
C GLU A 112 24.72 -0.59 12.89
N ILE A 113 24.64 -1.77 13.52
CA ILE A 113 23.44 -2.24 14.23
C ILE A 113 23.11 -1.30 15.39
N GLY A 114 21.83 -0.95 15.46
CA GLY A 114 21.21 -0.19 16.53
C GLY A 114 20.46 -1.06 17.53
N PHE A 115 19.68 -0.43 18.40
CA PHE A 115 18.76 -1.10 19.30
C PHE A 115 17.53 -1.65 18.56
N TYR A 116 16.94 -0.86 17.65
CA TYR A 116 15.81 -1.23 16.83
C TYR A 116 16.25 -2.05 15.61
N ASP A 117 15.43 -3.02 15.24
CA ASP A 117 15.72 -4.00 14.19
C ASP A 117 15.26 -3.56 12.78
N THR A 118 14.88 -2.29 12.63
CA THR A 118 14.45 -1.64 11.38
C THR A 118 15.62 -1.40 10.43
N TYR A 119 16.39 -2.43 10.12
CA TYR A 119 17.49 -2.42 9.19
C TYR A 119 17.58 -3.73 8.41
N VAL A 120 18.19 -3.69 7.23
CA VAL A 120 18.70 -4.87 6.54
C VAL A 120 20.18 -4.64 6.20
N THR A 121 20.95 -5.72 6.07
CA THR A 121 22.31 -5.60 5.51
C THR A 121 22.22 -5.33 4.02
N LYS A 122 23.25 -4.69 3.47
CA LYS A 122 23.43 -4.47 2.03
C LYS A 122 23.31 -5.76 1.22
N GLU A 123 23.93 -6.84 1.71
CA GLU A 123 23.85 -8.17 1.10
C GLU A 123 22.41 -8.70 1.07
N ASN A 124 21.68 -8.63 2.20
CA ASN A 124 20.29 -9.10 2.25
C ASN A 124 19.38 -8.25 1.35
N PHE A 125 19.56 -6.93 1.35
CA PHE A 125 18.82 -6.03 0.46
C PHE A 125 19.08 -6.36 -1.02
N GLU A 126 20.35 -6.60 -1.40
CA GLU A 126 20.70 -7.02 -2.75
C GLU A 126 20.06 -8.36 -3.13
N MET A 127 20.07 -9.36 -2.24
CA MET A 127 19.38 -10.63 -2.46
C MET A 127 17.88 -10.44 -2.70
N GLN A 128 17.24 -9.56 -1.93
CA GLN A 128 15.81 -9.25 -2.05
C GLN A 128 15.50 -8.57 -3.39
N MET A 129 16.28 -7.54 -3.79
CA MET A 129 16.08 -6.84 -5.06
C MET A 129 16.36 -7.73 -6.27
N LYS A 130 17.41 -8.57 -6.19
CA LYS A 130 17.69 -9.61 -7.19
C LYS A 130 16.52 -10.56 -7.35
N TYR A 131 15.94 -11.03 -6.24
CA TYR A 131 14.79 -11.93 -6.28
C TYR A 131 13.58 -11.27 -6.95
N LEU A 132 13.27 -10.01 -6.62
CA LEU A 132 12.20 -9.26 -7.28
C LEU A 132 12.42 -9.21 -8.79
N SER A 133 13.63 -8.84 -9.23
CA SER A 133 14.00 -8.75 -10.64
C SER A 133 13.87 -10.10 -11.36
N GLU A 134 14.44 -11.18 -10.80
CA GLU A 134 14.43 -12.52 -11.41
C GLU A 134 13.03 -13.16 -11.44
N ASN A 135 12.10 -12.71 -10.60
CA ASN A 135 10.73 -13.22 -10.53
C ASN A 135 9.69 -12.32 -11.20
N SER A 136 10.16 -11.39 -12.05
CA SER A 136 9.36 -10.48 -12.87
C SER A 136 8.48 -9.53 -12.06
N TYR A 137 8.95 -9.09 -10.89
CA TYR A 137 8.32 -7.98 -10.19
C TYR A 137 8.70 -6.66 -10.86
N THR A 138 7.75 -5.75 -10.92
CA THR A 138 7.94 -4.36 -11.34
C THR A 138 7.67 -3.47 -10.14
N SER A 139 8.71 -2.80 -9.67
CA SER A 139 8.56 -1.74 -8.66
C SER A 139 7.83 -0.54 -9.27
N ILE A 140 6.80 -0.06 -8.59
CA ILE A 140 6.07 1.17 -8.92
C ILE A 140 6.07 2.10 -7.71
N THR A 141 5.83 3.37 -7.96
CA THR A 141 5.71 4.44 -6.96
C THR A 141 4.27 4.92 -6.87
N PHE A 142 3.92 5.72 -5.86
CA PHE A 142 2.59 6.33 -5.79
C PHE A 142 2.36 7.32 -6.93
N LYS A 143 3.42 7.95 -7.44
CA LYS A 143 3.40 8.83 -8.61
C LYS A 143 2.99 8.08 -9.89
N ASP A 144 3.40 6.81 -10.02
CA ASP A 144 3.02 5.95 -11.14
C ASP A 144 1.51 5.58 -11.12
N ILE A 145 0.83 5.71 -9.97
CA ILE A 145 -0.57 5.31 -9.78
C ILE A 145 -1.52 6.44 -9.36
N GLN A 146 -1.05 7.68 -9.43
CA GLN A 146 -1.72 8.85 -8.86
C GLN A 146 -3.03 9.26 -9.53
N ASN A 147 -3.36 8.68 -10.68
CA ASN A 147 -4.56 8.98 -11.46
C ASN A 147 -5.47 7.73 -11.59
N GLY A 148 -5.31 6.76 -10.69
CA GLY A 148 -6.17 5.58 -10.61
C GLY A 148 -5.60 4.32 -11.25
N GLU A 149 -4.33 4.32 -11.68
CA GLU A 149 -3.68 3.18 -12.31
C GLU A 149 -3.52 1.99 -11.35
N TYR A 150 -3.56 2.21 -10.02
CA TYR A 150 -3.59 1.13 -9.02
C TYR A 150 -4.77 0.16 -9.21
N LYS A 151 -5.82 0.55 -9.93
CA LYS A 151 -6.93 -0.34 -10.32
C LYS A 151 -6.50 -1.47 -11.26
N ARG A 152 -5.32 -1.35 -11.88
CA ARG A 152 -4.72 -2.34 -12.77
C ARG A 152 -3.75 -3.29 -12.07
N ARG A 153 -3.64 -3.23 -10.74
CA ARG A 153 -2.74 -4.08 -9.96
C ARG A 153 -3.03 -5.60 -10.07
N PHE A 154 -4.22 -5.96 -10.54
CA PHE A 154 -4.64 -7.33 -10.84
C PHE A 154 -4.53 -7.72 -12.33
N ASP A 155 -3.88 -6.89 -13.16
CA ASP A 155 -3.62 -7.24 -14.55
C ASP A 155 -2.77 -8.51 -14.64
N LYS A 156 -3.14 -9.39 -15.57
CA LYS A 156 -2.48 -10.68 -15.76
C LYS A 156 -0.99 -10.48 -16.10
N ASP A 157 -0.16 -11.39 -15.60
CA ASP A 157 1.29 -11.43 -15.83
C ASP A 157 2.06 -10.21 -15.31
N LYS A 158 1.40 -9.32 -14.55
CA LYS A 158 2.04 -8.22 -13.84
C LYS A 158 2.15 -8.55 -12.36
N LYS A 159 3.33 -8.31 -11.79
CA LYS A 159 3.58 -8.41 -10.35
C LYS A 159 4.14 -7.08 -9.89
N TYR A 160 3.27 -6.24 -9.34
CA TYR A 160 3.69 -4.94 -8.82
C TYR A 160 4.13 -5.04 -7.37
N VAL A 161 5.06 -4.18 -6.98
CA VAL A 161 5.49 -3.96 -5.60
C VAL A 161 5.77 -2.48 -5.41
N ILE A 162 5.42 -1.92 -4.26
CA ILE A 162 5.88 -0.58 -3.86
C ILE A 162 6.96 -0.78 -2.80
N ILE A 163 8.16 -0.27 -3.05
CA ILE A 163 9.28 -0.31 -2.10
C ILE A 163 9.34 1.06 -1.44
N THR A 164 9.17 1.11 -0.12
CA THR A 164 9.21 2.37 0.63
C THR A 164 10.33 2.38 1.66
N PHE A 165 10.90 3.56 1.87
CA PHE A 165 11.89 3.86 2.89
C PHE A 165 11.39 5.01 3.74
N ASP A 166 11.58 4.92 5.05
CA ASP A 166 11.25 5.99 5.99
C ASP A 166 12.50 6.77 6.42
N ASP A 167 12.27 7.94 7.00
CA ASP A 167 13.20 8.81 7.70
C ASP A 167 14.24 9.58 6.86
N GLY A 168 14.75 9.01 5.78
CA GLY A 168 15.78 9.67 4.96
C GLY A 168 17.22 9.43 5.44
N TYR A 169 17.53 8.22 5.92
CA TYR A 169 18.89 7.85 6.34
C TYR A 169 19.91 7.95 5.20
N LYS A 170 21.15 8.35 5.52
CA LYS A 170 22.25 8.44 4.53
C LYS A 170 22.52 7.13 3.78
N ASP A 171 22.29 6.00 4.44
CA ASP A 171 22.50 4.70 3.84
C ASP A 171 21.49 4.36 2.72
N ASN A 172 20.36 5.09 2.63
CA ASN A 172 19.45 4.97 1.48
C ASN A 172 20.12 5.46 0.19
N LEU A 173 20.89 6.55 0.25
CA LEU A 173 21.71 7.02 -0.87
C LEU A 173 22.95 6.14 -1.08
N LYS A 174 23.70 5.88 -0.01
CA LYS A 174 25.00 5.19 -0.10
C LYS A 174 24.86 3.72 -0.53
N ASN A 175 23.89 3.00 0.02
CA ASN A 175 23.77 1.55 -0.09
C ASN A 175 22.54 1.10 -0.88
N ALA A 176 21.36 1.66 -0.61
CA ALA A 176 20.14 1.22 -1.29
C ALA A 176 20.11 1.66 -2.76
N LEU A 177 20.40 2.93 -3.08
CA LEU A 177 20.30 3.45 -4.44
C LEU A 177 21.17 2.69 -5.48
N PRO A 178 22.46 2.36 -5.21
CA PRO A 178 23.25 1.58 -6.17
C PRO A 178 22.64 0.21 -6.50
N ILE A 179 22.06 -0.47 -5.51
CA ILE A 179 21.39 -1.76 -5.70
C ILE A 179 20.10 -1.58 -6.50
N LEU A 180 19.29 -0.56 -6.16
CA LEU A 180 18.08 -0.23 -6.90
C LEU A 180 18.39 0.07 -8.37
N LYS A 181 19.45 0.83 -8.66
CA LYS A 181 19.95 1.06 -10.04
C LYS A 181 20.32 -0.23 -10.74
N LYS A 182 21.06 -1.13 -10.07
CA LYS A 182 21.50 -2.42 -10.63
C LYS A 182 20.32 -3.29 -11.08
N TYR A 183 19.20 -3.27 -10.36
CA TYR A 183 18.01 -4.08 -10.66
C TYR A 183 16.86 -3.30 -11.30
N ASN A 184 17.09 -2.04 -11.69
CA ASN A 184 16.07 -1.13 -12.24
C ASN A 184 14.80 -1.06 -11.37
N MET A 185 15.00 -0.93 -10.06
CA MET A 185 13.92 -0.86 -9.09
C MET A 185 13.73 0.59 -8.62
N LYS A 186 12.47 1.01 -8.52
CA LYS A 186 12.03 2.29 -7.98
C LYS A 186 11.75 2.17 -6.48
N MET A 187 11.87 3.29 -5.76
CA MET A 187 11.44 3.41 -4.38
C MET A 187 10.65 4.71 -4.13
N VAL A 188 9.92 4.73 -3.02
CA VAL A 188 9.36 5.94 -2.41
C VAL A 188 10.11 6.19 -1.12
N LEU A 189 10.70 7.36 -0.95
CA LEU A 189 11.33 7.80 0.30
C LEU A 189 10.42 8.80 1.01
N PHE A 190 9.97 8.46 2.21
CA PHE A 190 9.23 9.37 3.08
C PHE A 190 10.21 10.19 3.92
N LEU A 191 10.38 11.46 3.54
CA LEU A 191 11.46 12.30 4.04
C LEU A 191 11.05 13.11 5.28
N ILE A 192 11.88 13.06 6.32
CA ILE A 192 11.86 14.03 7.43
C ILE A 192 12.69 15.23 7.01
N THR A 193 12.10 16.42 7.08
CA THR A 193 12.66 17.59 6.38
C THR A 193 13.50 18.54 7.24
N SER A 194 13.46 18.41 8.57
CA SER A 194 14.09 19.36 9.50
C SER A 194 14.99 18.74 10.57
N GLU A 195 15.40 17.49 10.41
CA GLU A 195 16.36 16.83 11.30
C GLU A 195 17.61 16.37 10.57
N THR A 196 18.73 16.25 11.30
CA THR A 196 20.02 15.81 10.74
C THR A 196 20.42 14.39 11.18
N TYR A 197 19.71 13.85 12.16
CA TYR A 197 19.85 12.48 12.67
C TYR A 197 18.53 12.02 13.30
N ASN A 198 18.42 10.74 13.66
CA ASN A 198 17.26 10.10 14.27
C ASN A 198 16.92 10.55 15.72
N LYS A 199 16.73 11.86 15.93
CA LYS A 199 16.44 12.44 17.25
C LYS A 199 15.24 11.83 17.94
N TRP A 200 14.21 11.47 17.17
CA TRP A 200 12.99 10.89 17.71
C TRP A 200 13.24 9.53 18.38
N ASP A 201 14.38 8.88 18.16
CA ASP A 201 14.77 7.60 18.80
C ASP A 201 15.99 7.72 19.72
N THR A 202 16.86 8.72 19.54
CA THR A 202 18.06 8.91 20.39
C THR A 202 17.79 9.78 21.62
N ASP A 203 16.93 10.78 21.47
CA ASP A 203 16.72 11.86 22.47
C ASP A 203 15.46 11.61 23.31
N VAL A 204 14.97 10.36 23.30
CA VAL A 204 13.76 9.94 23.99
C VAL A 204 13.98 9.72 25.48
N GLU A 205 12.91 10.03 26.22
CA GLU A 205 12.79 9.73 27.64
C GLU A 205 12.00 8.44 27.82
N ASN A 206 12.34 7.63 28.83
CA ASN A 206 11.59 6.45 29.26
C ASN A 206 11.50 5.28 28.25
N ARG A 207 12.40 5.21 27.27
CA ARG A 207 12.61 4.01 26.44
C ARG A 207 14.09 3.84 26.11
N GLU A 208 14.44 2.63 25.66
CA GLU A 208 15.80 2.33 25.20
C GLU A 208 16.19 3.26 24.04
N LYS A 209 17.39 3.82 24.14
CA LYS A 209 17.88 4.81 23.19
C LYS A 209 18.51 4.12 22.00
N GLU A 210 18.18 4.63 20.83
CA GLU A 210 18.84 4.21 19.61
C GLU A 210 20.24 4.84 19.49
N LYS A 211 21.13 4.20 18.74
CA LYS A 211 22.37 4.77 18.24
C LYS A 211 22.06 5.92 17.29
N LYS A 212 22.91 6.94 17.31
CA LYS A 212 22.79 8.08 16.40
C LYS A 212 23.16 7.68 14.97
N PHE A 213 22.22 7.88 14.05
CA PHE A 213 22.37 7.65 12.62
C PHE A 213 22.04 8.94 11.86
N ASN A 214 22.90 9.32 10.92
CA ASN A 214 22.75 10.56 10.18
C ASN A 214 21.68 10.42 9.08
N LEU A 215 20.91 11.49 8.90
CA LEU A 215 20.01 11.67 7.77
C LEU A 215 20.73 12.36 6.61
N MET A 216 20.18 12.21 5.41
CA MET A 216 20.67 12.88 4.22
C MET A 216 20.54 14.40 4.33
N THR A 217 21.53 15.14 3.82
CA THR A 217 21.38 16.58 3.58
C THR A 217 20.47 16.85 2.39
N LYS A 218 20.03 18.10 2.21
CA LYS A 218 19.22 18.50 1.04
C LYS A 218 19.95 18.21 -0.28
N GLU A 219 21.26 18.39 -0.31
CA GLU A 219 22.12 18.11 -1.47
C GLU A 219 22.20 16.60 -1.75
N GLU A 220 22.35 15.78 -0.71
CA GLU A 220 22.33 14.31 -0.82
C GLU A 220 20.96 13.80 -1.30
N VAL A 221 19.84 14.42 -0.86
CA VAL A 221 18.51 14.10 -1.40
C VAL A 221 18.40 14.50 -2.88
N LYS A 222 18.97 15.65 -3.29
CA LYS A 222 19.01 16.04 -4.72
C LYS A 222 19.82 15.04 -5.56
N GLU A 223 20.92 14.53 -5.03
CA GLU A 223 21.70 13.46 -5.66
C GLU A 223 20.88 12.16 -5.80
N LEU A 224 20.14 11.80 -4.74
CA LEU A 224 19.30 10.61 -4.72
C LEU A 224 18.23 10.63 -5.84
N ILE A 225 17.50 11.75 -5.96
CA ILE A 225 16.41 11.89 -6.94
C ILE A 225 16.88 12.04 -8.39
N ALA A 226 18.14 12.45 -8.61
CA ALA A 226 18.74 12.54 -9.95
C ALA A 226 18.85 11.19 -10.67
N SER A 227 18.52 10.08 -10.00
CA SER A 227 18.45 8.74 -10.58
C SER A 227 17.16 8.45 -11.36
N ASP A 228 16.12 9.27 -11.25
CA ASP A 228 14.77 9.02 -11.76
C ASP A 228 14.07 7.75 -11.20
N LEU A 229 14.67 7.09 -10.21
CA LEU A 229 14.13 5.89 -9.56
C LEU A 229 13.40 6.20 -8.24
N VAL A 230 13.36 7.46 -7.80
CA VAL A 230 12.95 7.82 -6.44
C VAL A 230 11.82 8.84 -6.46
N GLU A 231 10.69 8.47 -5.86
CA GLU A 231 9.66 9.41 -5.42
C GLU A 231 9.98 9.88 -3.99
N ILE A 232 9.82 11.17 -3.70
CA ILE A 232 9.88 11.73 -2.35
C ILE A 232 8.45 11.99 -1.86
N GLY A 233 8.08 11.33 -0.77
CA GLY A 233 6.86 11.55 0.00
C GLY A 233 7.13 12.31 1.31
N GLY A 234 6.07 12.74 1.98
CA GLY A 234 6.17 13.45 3.26
C GLY A 234 6.27 12.53 4.47
N HIS A 235 7.06 12.93 5.48
CA HIS A 235 7.16 12.25 6.77
C HIS A 235 7.22 13.20 7.97
N THR A 236 6.47 14.32 7.90
CA THR A 236 6.52 15.46 8.85
C THR A 236 7.87 16.18 8.85
N THR A 237 8.02 17.28 9.60
CA THR A 237 9.33 17.95 9.69
C THR A 237 10.28 17.30 10.70
N LYS A 238 9.73 16.72 11.77
CA LYS A 238 10.48 16.24 12.95
C LYS A 238 9.98 14.90 13.51
N HIS A 239 9.35 14.08 12.68
CA HIS A 239 8.78 12.78 13.09
C HIS A 239 7.71 12.92 14.20
N LEU A 240 6.67 13.73 13.96
CA LEU A 240 5.63 14.03 14.95
C LEU A 240 4.78 12.80 15.32
N ASP A 241 4.53 12.58 16.62
CA ASP A 241 3.57 11.56 17.09
C ASP A 241 2.15 12.09 16.89
N MET A 242 1.65 12.00 15.65
CA MET A 242 0.43 12.69 15.21
C MET A 242 -0.79 12.47 16.12
N PRO A 243 -1.08 11.27 16.68
CA PRO A 243 -2.17 11.11 17.64
C PRO A 243 -2.07 11.95 18.92
N ASN A 244 -0.87 12.41 19.27
CA ASN A 244 -0.55 13.14 20.50
C ASN A 244 -0.19 14.62 20.24
N VAL A 245 -0.39 15.11 19.02
CA VAL A 245 -0.15 16.50 18.63
C VAL A 245 -1.47 17.15 18.23
N ASP A 246 -1.67 18.43 18.54
CA ASP A 246 -2.89 19.12 18.16
C ASP A 246 -2.99 19.30 16.63
N LEU A 247 -4.23 19.33 16.14
CA LEU A 247 -4.55 19.35 14.72
C LEU A 247 -3.98 20.57 13.98
N LYS A 248 -3.88 21.73 14.63
CA LYS A 248 -3.36 22.94 14.00
C LYS A 248 -1.84 22.81 13.80
N THR A 249 -1.13 22.34 14.81
CA THR A 249 0.32 22.07 14.71
C THR A 249 0.62 21.04 13.64
N ILE A 250 -0.19 19.98 13.51
CA ILE A 250 -0.05 19.00 12.42
C ILE A 250 -0.19 19.68 11.06
N GLU A 251 -1.24 20.47 10.85
CA GLU A 251 -1.46 21.13 9.56
C GLU A 251 -0.33 22.11 9.22
N GLU A 252 0.17 22.88 10.19
CA GLU A 252 1.31 23.79 10.01
C GLU A 252 2.60 23.02 9.67
N ASP A 253 2.90 21.94 10.39
CA ASP A 253 4.06 21.08 10.13
C ASP A 253 4.02 20.48 8.72
N LEU A 254 2.88 19.90 8.31
CA LEU A 254 2.75 19.29 7.00
C LEU A 254 2.92 20.31 5.87
N ASN A 255 2.40 21.53 6.03
CA ASN A 255 2.60 22.60 5.06
C ASN A 255 4.08 23.01 4.95
N ILE A 256 4.81 23.10 6.07
CA ILE A 256 6.25 23.39 6.08
C ILE A 256 7.02 22.25 5.41
N SER A 257 6.72 21.00 5.78
CA SER A 257 7.38 19.82 5.21
C SER A 257 7.16 19.74 3.70
N ASN A 258 5.93 19.96 3.23
CA ASN A 258 5.59 19.98 1.81
C ASN A 258 6.35 21.06 1.04
N LYS A 259 6.47 22.27 1.63
CA LYS A 259 7.24 23.36 1.01
C LYS A 259 8.71 23.00 0.88
N ILE A 260 9.33 22.41 1.91
CA ILE A 260 10.73 21.99 1.85
C ILE A 260 10.93 20.89 0.81
N ILE A 261 10.01 19.91 0.72
CA ILE A 261 10.07 18.86 -0.30
C ILE A 261 9.95 19.48 -1.69
N GLU A 262 8.99 20.39 -1.92
CA GLU A 262 8.80 21.07 -3.20
C GLU A 262 10.03 21.89 -3.62
N GLU A 263 10.72 22.55 -2.68
CA GLU A 263 11.99 23.24 -2.93
C GLU A 263 13.14 22.30 -3.33
N ILE A 264 13.14 21.06 -2.84
CA ILE A 264 14.17 20.05 -3.16
C ILE A 264 13.87 19.38 -4.50
N THR A 265 12.63 19.00 -4.75
CA THR A 265 12.22 18.08 -5.82
C THR A 265 11.59 18.78 -7.02
N GLY A 266 11.12 20.02 -6.86
CA GLY A 266 10.34 20.74 -7.86
C GLY A 266 8.89 20.27 -7.98
N TYR A 267 8.40 19.39 -7.09
CA TYR A 267 7.01 18.95 -7.07
C TYR A 267 6.46 18.82 -5.65
N LYS A 268 5.15 19.04 -5.50
CA LYS A 268 4.46 18.77 -4.23
C LYS A 268 4.36 17.27 -3.99
N PRO A 269 4.71 16.77 -2.79
CA PRO A 269 4.61 15.35 -2.49
C PRO A 269 3.14 14.91 -2.52
N ILE A 270 2.89 13.73 -3.08
CA ILE A 270 1.53 13.17 -3.21
C ILE A 270 1.30 11.95 -2.30
N SER A 271 2.35 11.44 -1.67
CA SER A 271 2.32 10.32 -0.75
C SER A 271 2.87 10.75 0.61
N PHE A 272 2.34 10.16 1.67
CA PHE A 272 2.70 10.46 3.06
C PHE A 272 2.86 9.19 3.88
N ALA A 273 3.84 9.12 4.78
CA ALA A 273 3.89 8.08 5.81
C ALA A 273 3.62 8.69 7.18
N TYR A 274 2.72 8.10 7.97
CA TYR A 274 2.53 8.50 9.35
C TYR A 274 3.75 8.06 10.18
N PRO A 275 4.39 8.96 10.97
CA PRO A 275 5.41 8.57 11.94
C PRO A 275 4.93 7.44 12.85
N TRP A 276 5.78 6.43 13.06
CA TRP A 276 5.44 5.15 13.73
C TRP A 276 4.23 4.39 13.13
N GLY A 277 3.73 4.81 11.97
CA GLY A 277 2.53 4.29 11.32
C GLY A 277 1.21 4.62 12.03
N ARG A 278 1.20 5.59 12.96
CA ARG A 278 0.06 5.90 13.82
C ARG A 278 -0.70 7.13 13.32
N SER A 279 -2.03 7.05 13.26
CA SER A 279 -2.88 8.17 12.86
C SER A 279 -4.20 8.18 13.63
N THR A 280 -4.90 9.32 13.60
CA THR A 280 -6.32 9.44 13.97
C THR A 280 -7.12 9.80 12.74
N LYS A 281 -8.46 9.65 12.79
CA LYS A 281 -9.32 10.06 11.68
C LYS A 281 -9.08 11.54 11.33
N GLU A 282 -8.97 12.39 12.34
CA GLU A 282 -8.76 13.82 12.20
C GLU A 282 -7.40 14.13 11.56
N SER A 283 -6.33 13.43 11.96
CA SER A 283 -5.01 13.61 11.34
C SER A 283 -5.01 13.17 9.88
N ARG A 284 -5.74 12.10 9.53
CA ARG A 284 -5.91 11.67 8.12
C ARG A 284 -6.70 12.69 7.31
N ASP A 285 -7.71 13.33 7.90
CA ASP A 285 -8.49 14.38 7.25
C ASP A 285 -7.61 15.62 6.95
N ILE A 286 -6.64 15.94 7.81
CA ILE A 286 -5.63 16.98 7.53
C ILE A 286 -4.70 16.56 6.39
N VAL A 287 -4.19 15.32 6.41
CA VAL A 287 -3.32 14.79 5.33
C VAL A 287 -4.03 14.90 3.97
N LYS A 288 -5.32 14.58 3.89
CA LYS A 288 -6.15 14.83 2.70
C LYS A 288 -6.20 16.31 2.34
N LYS A 289 -6.50 17.17 3.33
CA LYS A 289 -6.66 18.62 3.15
C LYS A 289 -5.42 19.30 2.58
N VAL A 290 -4.22 18.89 3.01
CA VAL A 290 -2.94 19.49 2.55
C VAL A 290 -2.49 18.98 1.17
N GLY A 291 -3.25 18.08 0.54
CA GLY A 291 -3.09 17.73 -0.87
C GLY A 291 -2.43 16.39 -1.17
N TYR A 292 -2.17 15.55 -0.14
CA TYR A 292 -1.72 14.17 -0.39
C TYR A 292 -2.84 13.36 -1.04
N LYS A 293 -2.46 12.41 -1.90
CA LYS A 293 -3.36 11.46 -2.57
C LYS A 293 -3.32 10.07 -1.94
N PHE A 294 -2.19 9.73 -1.31
CA PHE A 294 -1.98 8.46 -0.64
C PHE A 294 -1.33 8.69 0.72
N ALA A 295 -1.68 7.87 1.69
CA ALA A 295 -0.94 7.81 2.94
C ALA A 295 -0.83 6.38 3.46
N VAL A 296 0.33 6.06 4.04
CA VAL A 296 0.71 4.71 4.46
C VAL A 296 0.86 4.60 5.98
N SER A 297 0.40 3.49 6.53
CA SER A 297 0.48 3.09 7.94
C SER A 297 1.33 1.82 8.09
N THR A 298 1.47 1.32 9.33
CA THR A 298 2.18 0.06 9.64
C THR A 298 1.21 -1.01 10.17
N GLU A 299 0.62 -0.75 11.34
CA GLU A 299 -0.21 -1.72 12.07
C GLU A 299 -1.72 -1.45 11.95
N ASP A 300 -2.11 -0.24 11.59
CA ASP A 300 -3.50 0.16 11.39
C ASP A 300 -3.89 0.14 9.92
N GLY A 301 -5.19 0.07 9.63
CA GLY A 301 -5.73 0.08 8.27
C GLY A 301 -6.22 -1.27 7.73
N PRO A 302 -7.00 -1.25 6.65
CA PRO A 302 -7.61 -2.43 6.04
C PRO A 302 -6.59 -3.30 5.28
N ALA A 303 -6.89 -4.59 5.09
CA ALA A 303 -6.02 -5.49 4.32
C ALA A 303 -6.01 -5.19 2.82
N CYS A 304 -7.13 -4.72 2.26
CA CYS A 304 -7.21 -4.36 0.86
C CYS A 304 -6.65 -2.95 0.63
N PHE A 305 -5.80 -2.80 -0.38
CA PHE A 305 -5.12 -1.56 -0.73
C PHE A 305 -6.11 -0.41 -1.03
N SER A 306 -7.25 -0.73 -1.65
CA SER A 306 -8.22 0.26 -2.11
C SER A 306 -9.32 0.60 -1.10
N ASP A 307 -9.32 -0.01 0.09
CA ASP A 307 -10.34 0.27 1.11
C ASP A 307 -10.14 1.66 1.75
N ASP A 308 -8.90 2.05 2.01
CA ASP A 308 -8.55 3.40 2.47
C ASP A 308 -7.18 3.81 1.90
N LEU A 309 -7.20 4.68 0.87
CA LEU A 309 -5.97 5.19 0.26
C LEU A 309 -5.15 6.09 1.20
N PHE A 310 -5.70 6.49 2.36
CA PHE A 310 -5.04 7.31 3.37
C PHE A 310 -4.65 6.51 4.62
N GLU A 311 -4.79 5.18 4.60
CA GLU A 311 -4.35 4.26 5.64
C GLU A 311 -3.84 2.94 5.03
N ILE A 312 -3.02 3.06 3.99
CA ILE A 312 -2.48 1.91 3.24
C ILE A 312 -1.47 1.17 4.11
N VAL A 313 -1.78 -0.10 4.38
CA VAL A 313 -0.95 -0.97 5.22
C VAL A 313 0.36 -1.33 4.52
N ARG A 314 1.46 -1.13 5.23
CA ARG A 314 2.79 -1.61 4.80
C ARG A 314 3.20 -2.90 5.48
N VAL A 315 4.08 -3.60 4.79
CA VAL A 315 4.72 -4.82 5.24
C VAL A 315 6.16 -4.48 5.62
N GLY A 316 6.43 -4.40 6.93
CA GLY A 316 7.77 -4.16 7.46
C GLY A 316 8.76 -5.25 7.05
N ILE A 317 9.95 -4.82 6.64
CA ILE A 317 11.11 -5.66 6.38
C ILE A 317 12.18 -5.35 7.43
N TYR A 318 12.58 -6.38 8.14
CA TYR A 318 13.39 -6.29 9.35
C TYR A 318 14.69 -7.10 9.23
N SER A 319 15.54 -6.99 10.24
CA SER A 319 16.88 -7.57 10.24
C SER A 319 16.90 -9.09 10.07
N ASP A 320 15.84 -9.76 10.51
CA ASP A 320 15.69 -11.22 10.49
C ASP A 320 14.88 -11.75 9.29
N ASP A 321 14.44 -10.87 8.37
CA ASP A 321 13.75 -11.27 7.14
C ASP A 321 14.75 -11.83 6.10
N ASP A 322 15.00 -13.13 6.22
CA ASP A 322 15.66 -13.92 5.18
C ASP A 322 14.84 -13.99 3.88
N ILE A 323 15.37 -14.65 2.86
CA ILE A 323 14.70 -14.72 1.55
C ILE A 323 13.35 -15.45 1.60
N GLU A 324 13.15 -16.42 2.49
CA GLU A 324 11.89 -17.15 2.59
C GLU A 324 10.81 -16.32 3.28
N LYS A 325 11.17 -15.61 4.36
CA LYS A 325 10.30 -14.61 4.96
C LYS A 325 9.99 -13.51 3.96
N PHE A 326 10.99 -13.00 3.23
CA PHE A 326 10.80 -11.97 2.21
C PHE A 326 9.79 -12.41 1.14
N LYS A 327 9.84 -13.66 0.65
CA LYS A 327 8.84 -14.21 -0.27
C LYS A 327 7.41 -14.14 0.29
N LEU A 328 7.23 -14.40 1.58
CA LEU A 328 5.94 -14.24 2.24
C LEU A 328 5.52 -12.76 2.32
N ARG A 329 6.46 -11.86 2.66
CA ARG A 329 6.22 -10.41 2.76
C ARG A 329 5.73 -9.82 1.43
N ILE A 330 6.36 -10.23 0.32
CA ILE A 330 6.00 -9.75 -1.03
C ILE A 330 4.83 -10.51 -1.67
N SER A 331 4.30 -11.54 -1.02
CA SER A 331 3.27 -12.40 -1.62
C SER A 331 1.94 -11.68 -1.88
N GLY A 332 1.75 -10.50 -1.28
CA GLY A 332 0.48 -9.76 -1.24
C GLY A 332 -0.53 -10.32 -0.24
N LYS A 333 -0.26 -11.47 0.37
CA LYS A 333 -1.16 -12.12 1.34
C LYS A 333 -0.96 -11.63 2.77
N TYR A 334 0.19 -11.02 3.05
CA TYR A 334 0.57 -10.63 4.41
C TYR A 334 -0.45 -9.71 5.10
N PRO A 335 -1.00 -8.65 4.45
CA PRO A 335 -2.03 -7.81 5.07
C PRO A 335 -3.28 -8.59 5.51
N PHE A 336 -3.72 -9.58 4.74
CA PHE A 336 -4.87 -10.43 5.08
C PHE A 336 -4.58 -11.44 6.20
N ILE A 337 -3.34 -11.94 6.27
CA ILE A 337 -2.90 -12.78 7.39
C ILE A 337 -2.92 -11.96 8.68
N ARG A 338 -2.42 -10.72 8.62
CA ARG A 338 -2.42 -9.75 9.73
C ARG A 338 -3.84 -9.42 10.18
N GLU A 339 -4.74 -9.08 9.25
CA GLU A 339 -6.16 -8.80 9.53
C GLU A 339 -6.81 -9.96 10.28
N LYS A 340 -6.70 -11.19 9.77
CA LYS A 340 -7.23 -12.39 10.44
C LYS A 340 -6.63 -12.59 11.83
N ARG A 341 -5.33 -12.35 12.00
CA ARG A 341 -4.66 -12.43 13.31
C ARG A 341 -5.25 -11.41 14.29
N ASN A 342 -5.51 -10.19 13.82
CA ASN A 342 -6.09 -9.12 14.62
C ASN A 342 -7.55 -9.42 15.01
N GLU A 343 -8.37 -9.94 14.08
CA GLU A 343 -9.73 -10.41 14.37
C GLU A 343 -9.74 -11.51 15.44
N MET A 344 -8.85 -12.51 15.31
CA MET A 344 -8.71 -13.58 16.29
C MET A 344 -8.25 -13.06 17.66
N LYS A 345 -7.34 -12.07 17.69
CA LYS A 345 -6.90 -11.41 18.92
C LYS A 345 -8.06 -10.67 19.59
N ALA A 346 -8.84 -9.91 18.82
CA ALA A 346 -10.02 -9.19 19.32
C ALA A 346 -11.08 -10.16 19.89
N PHE A 347 -11.36 -11.26 19.18
CA PHE A 347 -12.28 -12.30 19.64
C PHE A 347 -11.82 -12.93 20.97
N ARG A 348 -10.55 -13.32 21.07
CA ARG A 348 -9.95 -13.85 22.32
C ARG A 348 -10.05 -12.85 23.47
N ASN A 349 -9.80 -11.56 23.20
CA ASN A 349 -9.91 -10.52 24.22
C ASN A 349 -11.36 -10.32 24.69
N LYS A 350 -12.34 -10.41 23.78
CA LYS A 350 -13.77 -10.38 24.13
C LYS A 350 -14.16 -11.56 25.02
N ILE A 351 -13.69 -12.76 24.72
CA ILE A 351 -13.88 -13.96 25.55
C ILE A 351 -13.26 -13.76 26.93
N ARG A 352 -12.01 -13.31 27.01
CA ARG A 352 -11.33 -13.06 28.30
C ARG A 352 -12.09 -12.06 29.16
N LYS A 353 -12.55 -10.95 28.56
CA LYS A 353 -13.37 -9.94 29.24
C LYS A 353 -14.68 -10.55 29.75
N PHE A 354 -15.35 -11.39 28.96
CA PHE A 354 -16.58 -12.07 29.37
C PHE A 354 -16.36 -13.00 30.57
N PHE A 355 -15.24 -13.71 30.62
CA PHE A 355 -14.88 -14.61 31.73
C PHE A 355 -14.09 -13.94 32.87
N GLY A 356 -13.90 -12.61 32.85
CA GLY A 356 -13.14 -11.90 33.89
C GLY A 356 -11.63 -12.24 33.95
N ILE A 357 -11.08 -12.85 32.89
CA ILE A 357 -9.67 -13.23 32.82
C ILE A 357 -8.83 -11.98 32.52
N LYS A 358 -7.98 -11.56 33.46
CA LYS A 358 -7.03 -10.47 33.24
C LYS A 358 -6.07 -10.82 32.10
N THR A 359 -5.97 -9.95 31.10
CA THR A 359 -4.88 -9.99 30.12
C THR A 359 -3.58 -9.63 30.84
N LYS A 360 -2.54 -10.47 30.75
CA LYS A 360 -1.18 -10.01 31.03
C LYS A 360 -0.90 -8.86 30.06
N GLN A 361 -0.56 -7.69 30.61
CA GLN A 361 -0.10 -6.54 29.85
C GLN A 361 1.18 -6.88 29.09
#